data_AF-A0A1G1AIR3-F1
#
_entry.id   AF-A0A1G1AIR3-F1
#
_cell.length_a   1.000
_cell.length_b   1.000
_cell.length_c   1.000
_cell.angle_alpha   90.00
_cell.angle_beta   90.00
_cell.angle_gamma   90.00
#
_symmetry.space_group_name_H-M   'P 1'
#
loop_
_entity.id
_entity.type
_entity.pdbx_description
1 polymer ?
#
loop_
_entity_poly.entity_id
_entity_poly.type
_entity_poly.pdbx_seq_one_letter_code
_entity_poly.pdbx_strand_id
1 'polypeptide(L)'
;MEEGQDQMPTQLSCSSRRISSVICNVPLAKALGHSINKALSCSHVSAAKGDDVWSIFNNSLNAAIRDIEEDPKGDLFKRFIRYGSHHPDDPKSMTSDGRTVLSDPECGEVVEFIHSHMINRFKGELAELLALEPCITLLGQLCENKVLSRKTQFVWGDKIKEQCVPETRNKERWDKGADGLFLDKETSRINIYGIVEVKSMNLGAKKILKQIEHHIARLKYGIWLAGKSYSPEAVMCNPEKVARIIVRPSTWKVDREWKWGKGDHGGRKMIFPEPTDPPVDTQIKPLNGNIWEITLAWSGEALEQAAYEMTYGYMADVGKHVFVKGNMPKGWEDLTPEEAGYNAIKMNLYYLPLRSLTARQDRLAIKLYNIYSFGYPLAVDHKEMLWPEDLDKM
;
A
#
# COMPACT_ATOMS: atom_id res chain seq x y z
N MET A 1 -12.77 44.99 -15.17
CA MET A 1 -12.06 44.33 -14.07
C MET A 1 -13.06 43.39 -13.45
N GLU A 2 -13.04 42.14 -13.92
CA GLU A 2 -13.90 41.06 -13.44
C GLU A 2 -13.28 40.51 -12.15
N GLU A 3 -14.00 40.65 -11.04
CA GLU A 3 -13.67 39.96 -9.80
C GLU A 3 -14.18 38.52 -9.91
N GLY A 4 -13.24 37.59 -9.80
CA GLY A 4 -13.47 36.16 -9.90
C GLY A 4 -14.41 35.65 -8.80
N GLN A 5 -15.40 34.88 -9.23
CA GLN A 5 -16.25 34.10 -8.34
C GLN A 5 -15.40 33.02 -7.67
N ASP A 6 -15.25 33.17 -6.36
CA ASP A 6 -14.70 32.18 -5.45
C ASP A 6 -15.57 30.92 -5.50
N GLN A 7 -15.05 29.84 -6.12
CA GLN A 7 -15.75 28.57 -6.20
C GLN A 7 -15.80 27.95 -4.80
N MET A 8 -17.01 27.78 -4.26
CA MET A 8 -17.23 27.06 -3.01
C MET A 8 -16.56 25.67 -3.02
N PRO A 9 -16.01 25.21 -1.88
CA PRO A 9 -15.36 23.91 -1.80
C PRO A 9 -16.35 22.80 -2.15
N THR A 10 -16.02 22.03 -3.18
CA THR A 10 -16.77 20.87 -3.65
C THR A 10 -17.00 19.93 -2.47
N GLN A 11 -18.26 19.75 -2.04
CA GLN A 11 -18.60 18.86 -0.93
C GLN A 11 -18.05 17.46 -1.23
N LEU A 12 -17.11 17.00 -0.40
CA LEU A 12 -16.61 15.63 -0.44
C LEU A 12 -17.75 14.65 -0.24
N SER A 13 -17.82 13.63 -1.10
CA SER A 13 -18.71 12.48 -0.91
C SER A 13 -18.48 11.82 0.46
N CYS A 14 -19.50 11.20 1.03
CA CYS A 14 -19.40 10.48 2.32
C CYS A 14 -18.26 9.45 2.30
N SER A 15 -18.11 8.69 1.21
CA SER A 15 -17.05 7.69 1.05
C SER A 15 -15.65 8.32 1.00
N SER A 16 -15.47 9.43 0.28
CA SER A 16 -14.16 10.11 0.21
C SER A 16 -13.71 10.64 1.58
N ARG A 17 -14.65 11.10 2.43
CA ARG A 17 -14.31 11.52 3.80
C ARG A 17 -13.82 10.35 4.65
N ARG A 18 -14.49 9.20 4.55
CA ARG A 18 -14.11 7.97 5.28
C ARG A 18 -12.76 7.42 4.81
N ILE A 19 -12.48 7.46 3.51
CA ILE A 19 -11.15 7.09 2.99
C ILE A 19 -10.11 8.09 3.51
N SER A 20 -10.40 9.39 3.45
CA SER A 20 -9.48 10.43 3.92
C SER A 20 -9.16 10.33 5.41
N SER A 21 -10.07 9.85 6.26
CA SER A 21 -9.78 9.65 7.68
C SER A 21 -8.83 8.47 7.95
N VAL A 22 -8.64 7.58 6.97
CA VAL A 22 -7.70 6.45 7.06
C VAL A 22 -6.32 6.83 6.50
N ILE A 23 -6.27 7.56 5.39
CA ILE A 23 -5.02 7.86 4.68
C ILE A 23 -4.46 9.27 4.94
N CYS A 24 -5.21 10.12 5.66
CA CYS A 24 -4.87 11.52 5.96
C CYS A 24 -4.52 12.36 4.72
N ASN A 25 -5.15 12.07 3.57
CA ASN A 25 -4.89 12.74 2.29
C ASN A 25 -6.18 12.89 1.48
N VAL A 26 -6.76 14.09 1.52
CA VAL A 26 -8.08 14.38 0.91
C VAL A 26 -8.06 14.22 -0.62
N PRO A 27 -7.09 14.80 -1.38
CA PRO A 27 -7.08 14.62 -2.83
C PRO A 27 -6.84 13.17 -3.25
N LEU A 28 -5.98 12.42 -2.56
CA LEU A 28 -5.77 10.99 -2.84
C LEU A 28 -7.06 10.19 -2.57
N ALA A 29 -7.78 10.52 -1.49
CA ALA A 29 -9.05 9.87 -1.18
C ALA A 29 -10.12 10.13 -2.25
N LYS A 30 -10.13 11.33 -2.85
CA LYS A 30 -10.99 11.64 -4.01
C LYS A 30 -10.59 10.80 -5.23
N ALA A 31 -9.30 10.72 -5.54
CA ALA A 31 -8.81 9.95 -6.69
C ALA A 31 -9.10 8.45 -6.54
N LEU A 32 -8.88 7.87 -5.36
CA LEU A 32 -9.27 6.49 -5.04
C LEU A 32 -10.77 6.29 -5.20
N GLY A 33 -11.57 7.20 -4.63
CA GLY A 33 -13.03 7.14 -4.75
C GLY A 33 -13.50 7.22 -6.20
N HIS A 34 -12.90 8.08 -7.02
CA HIS A 34 -13.19 8.18 -8.44
C HIS A 34 -12.84 6.90 -9.19
N SER A 35 -11.62 6.37 -8.97
CA SER A 35 -11.13 5.16 -9.64
C SER A 35 -11.99 3.93 -9.32
N ILE A 36 -12.38 3.76 -8.05
CA ILE A 36 -13.28 2.68 -7.63
C ILE A 36 -14.69 2.88 -8.20
N ASN A 37 -15.22 4.11 -8.17
CA ASN A 37 -16.55 4.40 -8.72
C ASN A 37 -16.59 4.13 -10.23
N LYS A 38 -15.52 4.43 -10.95
CA LYS A 38 -15.38 4.08 -12.37
C LYS A 38 -15.52 2.58 -12.56
N ALA A 39 -14.80 1.77 -11.78
CA ALA A 39 -14.91 0.31 -11.83
C ALA A 39 -16.32 -0.20 -11.53
N LEU A 40 -16.99 0.33 -10.49
CA LEU A 40 -18.37 -0.03 -10.14
C LEU A 40 -19.38 0.32 -11.24
N SER A 41 -19.18 1.43 -11.95
CA SER A 41 -20.06 1.88 -13.03
C SER A 41 -19.90 1.08 -14.33
N CYS A 42 -18.84 0.27 -14.47
CA CYS A 42 -18.52 -0.45 -15.69
C CYS A 42 -18.98 -1.92 -15.60
N SER A 43 -20.05 -2.26 -16.33
CA SER A 43 -20.66 -3.61 -16.35
C SER A 43 -19.75 -4.75 -16.82
N HIS A 44 -18.66 -4.43 -17.52
CA HIS A 44 -17.66 -5.40 -17.98
C HIS A 44 -16.47 -5.53 -17.02
N VAL A 45 -16.50 -4.87 -15.86
CA VAL A 45 -15.46 -4.95 -14.83
C VAL A 45 -15.93 -5.84 -13.69
N SER A 46 -15.10 -6.81 -13.31
CA SER A 46 -15.28 -7.65 -12.12
C SER A 46 -14.22 -7.28 -11.09
N ALA A 47 -14.47 -6.19 -10.36
CA ALA A 47 -13.61 -5.71 -9.26
C ALA A 47 -13.82 -6.52 -7.96
N ALA A 48 -13.10 -6.19 -6.89
CA ALA A 48 -13.24 -6.81 -5.57
C ALA A 48 -14.72 -6.81 -5.07
N LYS A 49 -15.05 -7.69 -4.09
CA LYS A 49 -16.40 -7.73 -3.51
C LYS A 49 -16.77 -6.38 -2.89
N GLY A 50 -18.02 -5.94 -3.06
CA GLY A 50 -18.54 -4.69 -2.50
C GLY A 50 -19.44 -3.98 -3.51
N ASP A 51 -20.46 -3.29 -3.00
CA ASP A 51 -21.47 -2.62 -3.83
C ASP A 51 -21.26 -1.10 -3.89
N ASP A 52 -20.36 -0.57 -3.06
CA ASP A 52 -20.03 0.84 -3.01
C ASP A 52 -18.52 1.10 -2.85
N VAL A 53 -18.13 2.36 -3.05
CA VAL A 53 -16.74 2.82 -3.00
C VAL A 53 -16.07 2.50 -1.66
N TRP A 54 -16.78 2.70 -0.55
CA TRP A 54 -16.22 2.44 0.76
C TRP A 54 -16.04 0.93 0.99
N SER A 55 -17.03 0.11 0.63
CA SER A 55 -16.93 -1.34 0.77
C SER A 55 -15.72 -1.91 0.04
N ILE A 56 -15.45 -1.46 -1.19
CA ILE A 56 -14.28 -1.92 -1.95
C ILE A 56 -12.98 -1.47 -1.28
N PHE A 57 -12.86 -0.18 -0.91
CA PHE A 57 -11.68 0.32 -0.21
C PHE A 57 -11.43 -0.42 1.12
N ASN A 58 -12.48 -0.58 1.93
CA ASN A 58 -12.40 -1.23 3.23
C ASN A 58 -12.08 -2.72 3.12
N ASN A 59 -12.56 -3.40 2.07
CA ASN A 59 -12.20 -4.80 1.82
C ASN A 59 -10.72 -4.95 1.43
N SER A 60 -10.19 -4.03 0.62
CA SER A 60 -8.76 -3.93 0.29
C SER A 60 -7.91 -3.65 1.53
N LEU A 61 -8.32 -2.67 2.35
CA LEU A 61 -7.68 -2.37 3.64
C LEU A 61 -7.66 -3.59 4.58
N ASN A 62 -8.80 -4.25 4.75
CA ASN A 62 -8.90 -5.42 5.63
C ASN A 62 -8.13 -6.63 5.10
N ALA A 63 -7.96 -6.76 3.78
CA ALA A 63 -7.09 -7.79 3.21
C ALA A 63 -5.62 -7.51 3.59
N ALA A 64 -5.16 -6.26 3.44
CA ALA A 64 -3.82 -5.87 3.88
C ALA A 64 -3.60 -6.06 5.38
N ILE A 65 -4.57 -5.67 6.22
CA ILE A 65 -4.50 -5.88 7.68
C ILE A 65 -4.39 -7.37 8.01
N ARG A 66 -5.23 -8.21 7.39
CA ARG A 66 -5.19 -9.67 7.61
C ARG A 66 -3.84 -10.25 7.22
N ASP A 67 -3.28 -9.84 6.09
CA ASP A 67 -1.95 -10.30 5.66
C ASP A 67 -0.86 -9.94 6.68
N ILE A 68 -0.97 -8.75 7.30
CA ILE A 68 -0.06 -8.29 8.37
C ILE A 68 -0.28 -9.10 9.66
N GLU A 69 -1.53 -9.41 10.01
CA GLU A 69 -1.88 -10.16 11.22
C GLU A 69 -1.52 -11.65 11.14
N GLU A 70 -1.65 -12.25 9.96
CA GLU A 70 -1.34 -13.65 9.69
C GLU A 70 0.17 -13.90 9.45
N ASP A 71 0.96 -12.85 9.24
CA ASP A 71 2.42 -12.96 9.12
C ASP A 71 3.02 -13.46 10.45
N PRO A 72 3.97 -14.42 10.43
CA PRO A 72 4.65 -14.91 11.63
C PRO A 72 5.28 -13.81 12.51
N LYS A 73 5.59 -12.65 11.93
CA LYS A 73 6.15 -11.48 12.63
C LYS A 73 5.09 -10.55 13.24
N GLY A 74 3.80 -10.82 13.05
CA GLY A 74 2.71 -10.06 13.67
C GLY A 74 2.79 -10.07 15.21
N ASP A 75 3.12 -11.22 15.81
CA ASP A 75 3.29 -11.33 17.27
C ASP A 75 4.56 -10.62 17.76
N LEU A 76 5.63 -10.63 16.97
CA LEU A 76 6.84 -9.85 17.23
C LEU A 76 6.52 -8.35 17.28
N PHE A 77 5.70 -7.87 16.35
CA PHE A 77 5.26 -6.48 16.31
C PHE A 77 4.37 -6.10 17.51
N LYS A 78 3.45 -6.97 17.92
CA LYS A 78 2.66 -6.76 19.16
C LYS A 78 3.54 -6.69 20.40
N ARG A 79 4.54 -7.58 20.52
CA ARG A 79 5.54 -7.53 21.60
C ARG A 79 6.35 -6.25 21.55
N PHE A 80 6.72 -5.79 20.36
CA PHE A 80 7.42 -4.54 20.19
C PHE A 80 6.61 -3.35 20.71
N ILE A 81 5.33 -3.23 20.35
CA ILE A 81 4.45 -2.18 20.90
C ILE A 81 4.32 -2.30 22.42
N ARG A 82 4.18 -3.52 22.94
CA ARG A 82 3.93 -3.74 24.38
C ARG A 82 5.15 -3.51 25.27
N TYR A 83 6.31 -4.00 24.85
CA TYR A 83 7.50 -4.12 25.70
C TYR A 83 8.74 -3.40 25.18
N GLY A 84 8.77 -3.04 23.89
CA GLY A 84 9.91 -2.37 23.28
C GLY A 84 11.18 -3.22 23.24
N SER A 85 12.32 -2.53 23.16
CA SER A 85 13.67 -3.10 23.26
C SER A 85 14.23 -2.96 24.67
N HIS A 86 15.34 -3.64 24.94
CA HIS A 86 16.15 -3.37 26.13
C HIS A 86 16.63 -1.91 26.17
N HIS A 87 16.97 -1.40 27.37
CA HIS A 87 17.54 -0.07 27.49
C HIS A 87 18.90 -0.01 26.77
N PRO A 88 19.31 1.12 26.18
CA PRO A 88 20.59 1.22 25.46
C PRO A 88 21.81 0.80 26.30
N ASP A 89 21.77 1.08 27.61
CA ASP A 89 22.85 0.77 28.55
C ASP A 89 22.83 -0.70 29.02
N ASP A 90 21.75 -1.45 28.75
CA ASP A 90 21.69 -2.87 29.06
C ASP A 90 22.63 -3.67 28.14
N PRO A 91 23.23 -4.77 28.64
CA PRO A 91 24.02 -5.68 27.82
C PRO A 91 23.29 -6.13 26.55
N LYS A 92 24.07 -6.53 25.55
CA LYS A 92 23.52 -7.12 24.32
C LYS A 92 22.68 -8.35 24.66
N SER A 93 21.47 -8.39 24.12
CA SER A 93 20.51 -9.47 24.34
C SER A 93 20.36 -10.23 23.03
N MET A 94 21.09 -11.33 22.89
CA MET A 94 21.15 -12.09 21.63
C MET A 94 20.08 -13.17 21.53
N THR A 95 19.38 -13.46 22.64
CA THR A 95 18.43 -14.56 22.76
C THR A 95 17.07 -14.04 23.16
N SER A 96 16.04 -14.43 22.41
CA SER A 96 14.65 -14.12 22.72
C SER A 96 14.09 -15.08 23.77
N ASP A 97 13.25 -14.55 24.67
CA ASP A 97 12.38 -15.36 25.54
C ASP A 97 11.01 -15.67 24.90
N GLY A 98 10.72 -15.09 23.72
CA GLY A 98 9.48 -15.19 22.98
C GLY A 98 8.27 -14.53 23.64
N ARG A 99 8.43 -13.81 24.75
CA ARG A 99 7.31 -13.39 25.62
C ARG A 99 7.36 -11.92 26.02
N THR A 100 8.55 -11.37 26.25
CA THR A 100 8.71 -10.02 26.79
C THR A 100 9.49 -9.14 25.81
N VAL A 101 10.37 -8.29 26.34
CA VAL A 101 11.24 -7.35 25.62
C VAL A 101 11.93 -8.03 24.46
N LEU A 102 12.11 -7.30 23.36
CA LEU A 102 12.76 -7.84 22.17
C LEU A 102 14.26 -7.98 22.38
N SER A 103 14.80 -9.10 21.92
CA SER A 103 16.24 -9.28 21.71
C SER A 103 16.77 -8.38 20.58
N ASP A 104 18.08 -8.17 20.52
CA ASP A 104 18.70 -7.32 19.48
C ASP A 104 18.45 -7.84 18.04
N PRO A 105 18.48 -9.16 17.75
CA PRO A 105 18.08 -9.66 16.43
C PRO A 105 16.60 -9.38 16.10
N GLU A 106 15.71 -9.58 17.08
CA GLU A 106 14.27 -9.31 16.95
C GLU A 106 13.98 -7.83 16.69
N CYS A 107 14.76 -6.92 17.28
CA CYS A 107 14.72 -5.49 17.00
C CYS A 107 14.97 -5.19 15.51
N GLY A 108 15.94 -5.88 14.91
CA GLY A 108 16.19 -5.78 13.47
C GLY A 108 15.05 -6.35 12.63
N GLU A 109 14.49 -7.48 13.04
CA GLU A 109 13.38 -8.13 12.33
C GLU A 109 12.08 -7.33 12.35
N VAL A 110 11.76 -6.67 13.47
CA VAL A 110 10.54 -5.85 13.58
C VAL A 110 10.65 -4.59 12.73
N VAL A 111 11.82 -3.96 12.67
CA VAL A 111 12.07 -2.81 11.79
C VAL A 111 11.87 -3.19 10.32
N GLU A 112 12.40 -4.34 9.91
CA GLU A 112 12.20 -4.84 8.56
C GLU A 112 10.75 -5.20 8.29
N PHE A 113 10.04 -5.76 9.27
CA PHE A 113 8.62 -6.07 9.14
C PHE A 113 7.78 -4.80 8.93
N ILE A 114 7.95 -3.76 9.76
CA ILE A 114 7.22 -2.51 9.61
C ILE A 114 7.49 -1.88 8.24
N HIS A 115 8.76 -1.67 7.88
CA HIS A 115 9.09 -0.94 6.66
C HIS A 115 8.91 -1.79 5.39
N SER A 116 9.35 -3.04 5.40
CA SER A 116 9.41 -3.86 4.19
C SER A 116 8.14 -4.66 3.93
N HIS A 117 7.35 -4.93 4.96
CA HIS A 117 6.08 -5.65 4.84
C HIS A 117 4.88 -4.71 5.01
N MET A 118 4.67 -4.10 6.19
CA MET A 118 3.44 -3.35 6.49
C MET A 118 3.25 -2.13 5.58
N ILE A 119 4.24 -1.22 5.54
CA ILE A 119 4.16 0.00 4.72
C ILE A 119 4.02 -0.36 3.24
N ASN A 120 4.82 -1.30 2.75
CA ASN A 120 4.76 -1.72 1.35
C ASN A 120 3.41 -2.37 1.00
N ARG A 121 2.79 -3.09 1.93
CA ARG A 121 1.48 -3.72 1.74
C ARG A 121 0.40 -2.66 1.51
N PHE A 122 0.30 -1.67 2.39
CA PHE A 122 -0.65 -0.56 2.23
C PHE A 122 -0.36 0.26 0.98
N LYS A 123 0.91 0.57 0.72
CA LYS A 123 1.35 1.29 -0.48
C LYS A 123 0.94 0.54 -1.76
N GLY A 124 1.03 -0.79 -1.76
CA GLY A 124 0.56 -1.67 -2.84
C GLY A 124 -0.93 -1.55 -3.07
N GLU A 125 -1.75 -1.68 -2.02
CA GLU A 125 -3.21 -1.56 -2.12
C GLU A 125 -3.65 -0.22 -2.70
N LEU A 126 -3.05 0.89 -2.25
CA LEU A 126 -3.37 2.22 -2.79
C LEU A 126 -3.05 2.31 -4.29
N ALA A 127 -1.92 1.75 -4.73
CA ALA A 127 -1.53 1.75 -6.14
C ALA A 127 -2.49 0.90 -6.98
N GLU A 128 -2.88 -0.28 -6.49
CA GLU A 128 -3.82 -1.16 -7.17
C GLU A 128 -5.20 -0.48 -7.34
N LEU A 129 -5.72 0.16 -6.29
CA LEU A 129 -7.00 0.88 -6.37
C LEU A 129 -6.96 2.06 -7.35
N LEU A 130 -5.85 2.81 -7.41
CA LEU A 130 -5.66 3.89 -8.39
C LEU A 130 -5.49 3.37 -9.82
N ALA A 131 -5.02 2.14 -10.01
CA ALA A 131 -4.79 1.56 -11.32
C ALA A 131 -6.09 1.17 -12.05
N LEU A 132 -7.21 1.00 -11.34
CA LEU A 132 -8.49 0.57 -11.90
C LEU A 132 -8.94 1.46 -13.06
N GLU A 133 -9.11 2.77 -12.82
CA GLU A 133 -9.58 3.71 -13.84
C GLU A 133 -8.72 3.73 -15.12
N PRO A 134 -7.39 3.92 -15.08
CA PRO A 134 -6.61 3.97 -16.30
C PRO A 134 -6.54 2.61 -17.01
N CYS A 135 -6.63 1.48 -16.30
CA CYS A 135 -6.76 0.17 -16.94
C CYS A 135 -8.10 0.01 -17.67
N ILE A 136 -9.20 0.47 -17.08
CA ILE A 136 -10.52 0.50 -17.74
C ILE A 136 -10.49 1.42 -18.97
N THR A 137 -9.83 2.57 -18.85
CA THR A 137 -9.67 3.52 -19.95
C THR A 137 -8.89 2.90 -21.10
N LEU A 138 -7.78 2.21 -20.80
CA LEU A 138 -7.01 1.47 -21.80
C LEU A 138 -7.84 0.37 -22.46
N LEU A 139 -8.61 -0.41 -21.68
CA LEU A 139 -9.51 -1.42 -22.25
C LEU A 139 -10.52 -0.80 -23.22
N GLY A 140 -11.11 0.33 -22.84
CA GLY A 140 -12.01 1.11 -23.71
C GLY A 140 -11.33 1.51 -25.03
N GLN A 141 -10.13 2.08 -24.96
CA GLN A 141 -9.35 2.46 -26.14
C GLN A 141 -9.03 1.25 -27.04
N LEU A 142 -8.65 0.12 -26.46
CA LEU A 142 -8.35 -1.11 -27.22
C LEU A 142 -9.61 -1.68 -27.90
N CYS A 143 -10.76 -1.60 -27.25
CA CYS A 143 -12.05 -2.00 -27.82
C CYS A 143 -12.52 -1.05 -28.94
N GLU A 144 -12.38 0.26 -28.75
CA GLU A 144 -12.74 1.28 -29.75
C GLU A 144 -11.88 1.17 -31.01
N ASN A 145 -10.58 0.93 -30.82
CA ASN A 145 -9.63 0.70 -31.91
C ASN A 145 -9.73 -0.69 -32.54
N LYS A 146 -10.70 -1.52 -32.11
CA LYS A 146 -10.94 -2.89 -32.60
C LYS A 146 -9.74 -3.83 -32.42
N VAL A 147 -8.84 -3.52 -31.48
CA VAL A 147 -7.76 -4.42 -31.06
C VAL A 147 -8.35 -5.54 -30.22
N LEU A 148 -9.31 -5.21 -29.35
CA LEU A 148 -10.07 -6.15 -28.52
C LEU A 148 -11.56 -6.11 -28.87
N SER A 149 -12.26 -7.18 -28.50
CA SER A 149 -13.71 -7.29 -28.66
C SER A 149 -14.42 -6.44 -27.61
N ARG A 150 -15.57 -5.84 -27.94
CA ARG A 150 -16.42 -5.16 -26.95
C ARG A 150 -16.97 -6.09 -25.86
N LYS A 151 -16.84 -7.41 -26.02
CA LYS A 151 -17.20 -8.42 -25.03
C LYS A 151 -16.12 -8.62 -23.96
N THR A 152 -14.94 -8.02 -24.14
CA THR A 152 -13.81 -8.17 -23.24
C THR A 152 -14.09 -7.56 -21.88
N GLN A 153 -13.92 -8.42 -20.87
CA GLN A 153 -14.11 -8.13 -19.47
C GLN A 153 -12.76 -7.84 -18.83
N PHE A 154 -12.79 -7.00 -17.80
CA PHE A 154 -11.67 -6.75 -16.92
C PHE A 154 -11.91 -7.44 -15.58
N VAL A 155 -11.06 -8.41 -15.23
CA VAL A 155 -11.08 -9.05 -13.90
C VAL A 155 -9.90 -8.53 -13.10
N TRP A 156 -10.12 -8.20 -11.82
CA TRP A 156 -9.12 -7.53 -10.98
C TRP A 156 -8.85 -8.23 -9.64
N GLY A 157 -7.61 -8.14 -9.17
CA GLY A 157 -7.13 -8.44 -7.83
C GLY A 157 -7.18 -9.92 -7.45
N ASP A 158 -7.43 -10.19 -6.16
CA ASP A 158 -7.38 -11.52 -5.53
C ASP A 158 -8.37 -12.57 -6.10
N LYS A 159 -9.23 -12.14 -7.02
CA LYS A 159 -10.08 -13.04 -7.81
C LYS A 159 -9.28 -13.86 -8.81
N ILE A 160 -8.02 -13.51 -9.06
CA ILE A 160 -7.13 -14.16 -10.00
C ILE A 160 -6.11 -15.00 -9.22
N LYS A 161 -6.19 -16.32 -9.37
CA LYS A 161 -5.13 -17.22 -8.91
C LYS A 161 -4.65 -18.08 -10.05
N GLU A 162 -3.35 -18.28 -10.11
CA GLU A 162 -2.68 -19.07 -11.14
C GLU A 162 -2.18 -20.36 -10.52
N GLN A 163 -2.34 -21.47 -11.25
CA GLN A 163 -1.87 -22.75 -10.75
C GLN A 163 -0.34 -22.77 -10.74
N CYS A 164 0.25 -23.18 -9.64
CA CYS A 164 1.69 -23.40 -9.56
C CYS A 164 2.10 -24.49 -10.56
N VAL A 165 3.37 -24.47 -10.96
CA VAL A 165 3.95 -25.60 -11.71
C VAL A 165 3.66 -26.87 -10.89
N PRO A 166 3.04 -27.91 -11.48
CA PRO A 166 2.76 -29.14 -10.77
C PRO A 166 4.07 -29.79 -10.32
N GLU A 167 4.47 -29.57 -9.06
CA GLU A 167 5.47 -30.42 -8.43
C GLU A 167 4.85 -31.82 -8.28
N THR A 168 5.65 -32.83 -8.63
CA THR A 168 5.28 -34.24 -8.70
C THR A 168 4.17 -34.68 -7.73
N ARG A 169 2.98 -34.93 -8.31
CA ARG A 169 1.80 -35.62 -7.76
C ARG A 169 1.24 -35.10 -6.40
N ASN A 170 0.06 -34.49 -6.49
CA ASN A 170 -1.07 -34.52 -5.55
C ASN A 170 -1.52 -33.26 -4.78
N LYS A 171 -1.09 -32.03 -5.12
CA LYS A 171 -1.86 -30.84 -4.69
C LYS A 171 -1.96 -29.80 -5.80
N GLU A 172 -3.19 -29.49 -6.20
CA GLU A 172 -3.50 -28.25 -6.91
C GLU A 172 -3.21 -27.09 -5.95
N ARG A 173 -2.05 -26.45 -6.12
CA ARG A 173 -1.67 -25.25 -5.39
C ARG A 173 -1.96 -24.05 -6.28
N TRP A 174 -2.65 -23.07 -5.71
CA TRP A 174 -3.03 -21.82 -6.36
C TRP A 174 -2.30 -20.67 -5.66
N ASP A 175 -1.47 -19.93 -6.41
CA ASP A 175 -0.80 -18.73 -5.90
C ASP A 175 -1.49 -17.46 -6.43
N LYS A 176 -1.23 -16.30 -5.81
CA LYS A 176 -1.70 -14.99 -6.34
C LYS A 176 -1.25 -14.85 -7.80
N GLY A 177 -2.23 -14.57 -8.66
CA GLY A 177 -2.00 -14.30 -10.08
C GLY A 177 -1.64 -12.85 -10.35
N ALA A 178 -1.79 -12.43 -11.61
CA ALA A 178 -1.62 -11.04 -12.00
C ALA A 178 -2.63 -10.10 -11.30
N ASP A 179 -2.29 -8.82 -11.18
CA ASP A 179 -3.16 -7.83 -10.55
C ASP A 179 -4.44 -7.58 -11.37
N GLY A 180 -4.40 -7.77 -12.70
CA GLY A 180 -5.57 -7.67 -13.56
C GLY A 180 -5.47 -8.46 -14.86
N LEU A 181 -6.61 -8.86 -15.40
CA LEU A 181 -6.72 -9.57 -16.68
C LEU A 181 -7.80 -8.97 -17.58
N PHE A 182 -7.48 -8.78 -18.85
CA PHE A 182 -8.46 -8.58 -19.91
C PHE A 182 -8.79 -9.92 -20.55
N LEU A 183 -10.06 -10.32 -20.54
CA LEU A 183 -10.48 -11.64 -21.01
C LEU A 183 -11.90 -11.69 -21.56
N ASP A 184 -12.16 -12.65 -22.45
CA ASP A 184 -13.52 -13.06 -22.83
C ASP A 184 -13.84 -14.41 -22.17
N LYS A 185 -15.03 -14.52 -21.58
CA LYS A 185 -15.56 -15.78 -21.05
C LYS A 185 -16.54 -16.39 -22.04
N GLU A 186 -16.21 -17.57 -22.54
CA GLU A 186 -17.13 -18.46 -23.24
C GLU A 186 -17.59 -19.57 -22.28
N THR A 187 -18.65 -20.30 -22.62
CA THR A 187 -19.32 -21.27 -21.73
C THR A 187 -18.35 -22.25 -21.04
N SER A 188 -17.29 -22.67 -21.75
CA SER A 188 -16.28 -23.61 -21.27
C SER A 188 -14.84 -23.12 -21.44
N ARG A 189 -14.61 -21.90 -21.92
CA ARG A 189 -13.26 -21.38 -22.25
C ARG A 189 -13.07 -19.95 -21.79
N ILE A 190 -11.82 -19.59 -21.51
CA ILE A 190 -11.40 -18.23 -21.25
C ILE A 190 -10.32 -17.87 -22.26
N ASN A 191 -10.52 -16.76 -22.97
CA ASN A 191 -9.48 -16.17 -23.81
C ASN A 191 -8.88 -14.98 -23.07
N ILE A 192 -7.58 -15.03 -22.79
CA ILE A 192 -6.84 -13.96 -22.11
C ILE A 192 -6.15 -13.09 -23.16
N TYR A 193 -6.48 -11.80 -23.13
CA TYR A 193 -6.01 -10.80 -24.08
C TYR A 193 -5.07 -9.76 -23.47
N GLY A 194 -5.08 -9.61 -22.14
CA GLY A 194 -4.22 -8.65 -21.46
C GLY A 194 -3.91 -9.06 -20.04
N ILE A 195 -2.71 -8.72 -19.58
CA ILE A 195 -2.22 -8.96 -18.22
C ILE A 195 -1.70 -7.65 -17.69
N VAL A 196 -2.21 -7.27 -16.51
CA VAL A 196 -1.86 -6.05 -15.80
C VAL A 196 -1.00 -6.39 -14.60
N GLU A 197 0.12 -5.69 -14.47
CA GLU A 197 0.98 -5.74 -13.29
C GLU A 197 1.18 -4.32 -12.75
N VAL A 198 0.79 -4.13 -11.50
CA VAL A 198 0.89 -2.86 -10.78
C VAL A 198 2.11 -2.88 -9.88
N LYS A 199 2.82 -1.75 -9.85
CA LYS A 199 3.84 -1.48 -8.85
C LYS A 199 3.54 -0.16 -8.19
N SER A 200 3.72 -0.14 -6.88
CA SER A 200 3.59 1.07 -6.07
C SER A 200 4.87 1.90 -5.99
N MET A 201 5.93 1.45 -6.65
CA MET A 201 7.24 2.11 -6.73
C MET A 201 7.77 2.08 -8.16
N ASN A 202 8.68 3.00 -8.47
CA ASN A 202 9.29 3.05 -9.80
C ASN A 202 10.29 1.88 -9.96
N LEU A 203 9.84 0.80 -10.60
CA LEU A 203 10.68 -0.31 -11.02
C LEU A 203 10.93 -0.24 -12.53
N GLY A 204 12.12 -0.65 -12.96
CA GLY A 204 12.44 -0.69 -14.38
C GLY A 204 11.52 -1.67 -15.13
N ALA A 205 11.01 -1.23 -16.29
CA ALA A 205 10.06 -1.98 -17.10
C ALA A 205 10.47 -3.44 -17.36
N LYS A 206 11.78 -3.71 -17.56
CA LYS A 206 12.30 -5.09 -17.74
C LYS A 206 11.96 -6.03 -16.57
N LYS A 207 12.00 -5.54 -15.33
CA LYS A 207 11.68 -6.36 -14.14
C LYS A 207 10.18 -6.67 -14.09
N ILE A 208 9.34 -5.68 -14.38
CA ILE A 208 7.88 -5.84 -14.39
C ILE A 208 7.45 -6.75 -15.53
N LEU A 209 8.01 -6.57 -16.73
CA LEU A 209 7.78 -7.46 -17.87
C LEU A 209 8.16 -8.91 -17.55
N LYS A 210 9.26 -9.15 -16.83
CA LYS A 210 9.62 -10.50 -16.38
C LYS A 210 8.53 -11.11 -15.48
N GLN A 211 7.90 -10.33 -14.61
CA GLN A 211 6.78 -10.80 -13.79
C GLN A 211 5.57 -11.14 -14.67
N ILE A 212 5.21 -10.26 -15.62
CA ILE A 212 4.14 -10.52 -16.59
C ILE A 212 4.43 -11.81 -17.38
N GLU A 213 5.66 -12.04 -17.85
CA GLU A 213 6.02 -13.29 -18.53
C GLU A 213 5.89 -14.52 -17.64
N HIS A 214 6.16 -14.40 -16.33
CA HIS A 214 5.89 -15.49 -15.39
C HIS A 214 4.39 -15.77 -15.27
N HIS A 215 3.55 -14.73 -15.23
CA HIS A 215 2.09 -14.89 -15.25
C HIS A 215 1.64 -15.61 -16.53
N ILE A 216 2.07 -15.16 -17.71
CA ILE A 216 1.81 -15.81 -19.00
C ILE A 216 2.21 -17.29 -18.95
N ALA A 217 3.41 -17.58 -18.44
CA ALA A 217 3.91 -18.94 -18.34
C ALA A 217 3.11 -19.82 -17.38
N ARG A 218 2.51 -19.25 -16.31
CA ARG A 218 1.68 -20.00 -15.35
C ARG A 218 0.25 -20.25 -15.85
N LEU A 219 -0.29 -19.39 -16.70
CA LEU A 219 -1.65 -19.54 -17.25
C LEU A 219 -1.87 -20.88 -17.99
N LYS A 220 -0.80 -21.48 -18.55
CA LYS A 220 -0.87 -22.80 -19.20
C LYS A 220 -1.17 -23.96 -18.24
N TYR A 221 -1.08 -23.73 -16.93
CA TYR A 221 -1.39 -24.75 -15.91
C TYR A 221 -2.82 -24.65 -15.39
N GLY A 222 -3.59 -23.64 -15.79
CA GLY A 222 -4.94 -23.40 -15.30
C GLY A 222 -5.05 -22.11 -14.50
N ILE A 223 -6.30 -21.65 -14.33
CA ILE A 223 -6.61 -20.40 -13.64
C ILE A 223 -7.86 -20.56 -12.77
N TRP A 224 -7.81 -19.99 -11.56
CA TRP A 224 -8.98 -19.81 -10.72
C TRP A 224 -9.45 -18.37 -10.83
N LEU A 225 -10.67 -18.17 -11.35
CA LEU A 225 -11.28 -16.86 -11.54
C LEU A 225 -12.59 -16.76 -10.80
N ALA A 226 -12.66 -15.82 -9.85
CA ALA A 226 -13.89 -15.45 -9.14
C ALA A 226 -14.68 -16.64 -8.58
N GLY A 227 -13.98 -17.63 -8.01
CA GLY A 227 -14.59 -18.80 -7.38
C GLY A 227 -14.74 -20.02 -8.30
N LYS A 228 -14.31 -19.94 -9.56
CA LYS A 228 -14.37 -21.06 -10.52
C LYS A 228 -12.97 -21.40 -11.03
N SER A 229 -12.63 -22.68 -10.96
CA SER A 229 -11.42 -23.24 -11.58
C SER A 229 -11.63 -23.51 -13.07
N TYR A 230 -10.60 -23.25 -13.86
CA TYR A 230 -10.51 -23.56 -15.28
C TYR A 230 -9.24 -24.35 -15.53
N SER A 231 -9.40 -25.52 -16.17
CA SER A 231 -8.29 -26.40 -16.50
C SER A 231 -7.38 -25.79 -17.57
N PRO A 232 -6.14 -26.27 -17.73
CA PRO A 232 -5.23 -25.85 -18.80
C PRO A 232 -5.88 -25.73 -20.18
N GLU A 233 -6.71 -26.70 -20.57
CA GLU A 233 -7.34 -26.79 -21.88
C GLU A 233 -8.46 -25.76 -22.08
N ALA A 234 -8.98 -25.22 -20.97
CA ALA A 234 -9.98 -24.17 -20.97
C ALA A 234 -9.37 -22.76 -21.03
N VAL A 235 -8.05 -22.63 -20.86
CA VAL A 235 -7.34 -21.33 -20.84
C VAL A 235 -6.59 -21.11 -22.14
N MET A 236 -7.05 -20.13 -22.92
CA MET A 236 -6.42 -19.71 -24.17
C MET A 236 -5.68 -18.40 -23.95
N CYS A 237 -4.35 -18.44 -23.95
CA CYS A 237 -3.49 -17.25 -23.91
C CYS A 237 -2.44 -17.36 -25.00
N ASN A 238 -2.46 -16.45 -25.97
CA ASN A 238 -1.41 -16.38 -26.99
C ASN A 238 -0.33 -15.38 -26.53
N PRO A 239 0.88 -15.83 -26.14
CA PRO A 239 1.93 -14.95 -25.62
C PRO A 239 2.35 -13.84 -26.59
N GLU A 240 2.23 -14.03 -27.89
CA GLU A 240 2.62 -13.03 -28.90
C GLU A 240 1.57 -11.92 -29.03
N LYS A 241 0.30 -12.24 -28.78
CA LYS A 241 -0.84 -11.32 -28.95
C LYS A 241 -1.33 -10.69 -27.65
N VAL A 242 -0.96 -11.24 -26.49
CA VAL A 242 -1.39 -10.73 -25.19
C VAL A 242 -0.80 -9.34 -24.92
N ALA A 243 -1.66 -8.41 -24.53
CA ALA A 243 -1.27 -7.08 -24.05
C ALA A 243 -0.58 -7.19 -22.69
N ARG A 244 0.60 -6.59 -22.57
CA ARG A 244 1.41 -6.55 -21.34
C ARG A 244 1.33 -5.14 -20.79
N ILE A 245 0.61 -4.97 -19.70
CA ILE A 245 0.22 -3.66 -19.18
C ILE A 245 0.98 -3.43 -17.88
N ILE A 246 1.89 -2.48 -17.93
CA ILE A 246 2.70 -2.05 -16.79
C ILE A 246 2.01 -0.85 -16.16
N VAL A 247 1.72 -0.91 -14.87
CA VAL A 247 1.25 0.26 -14.12
C VAL A 247 2.30 0.66 -13.09
N ARG A 248 2.70 1.94 -13.11
CA ARG A 248 3.67 2.51 -12.18
C ARG A 248 3.23 3.88 -11.70
N PRO A 249 3.65 4.33 -10.52
CA PRO A 249 3.39 5.69 -10.10
C PRO A 249 4.29 6.67 -10.86
N SER A 250 3.93 7.94 -10.83
CA SER A 250 4.82 9.02 -11.24
C SER A 250 5.97 9.23 -10.24
N THR A 251 6.87 10.16 -10.56
CA THR A 251 8.11 10.40 -9.81
C THR A 251 8.19 11.77 -9.15
N TRP A 252 7.11 12.57 -9.17
CA TRP A 252 7.10 13.85 -8.46
C TRP A 252 7.21 13.66 -6.96
N LYS A 253 7.67 14.70 -6.27
CA LYS A 253 8.00 14.68 -4.86
C LYS A 253 7.00 15.49 -4.05
N VAL A 254 6.62 15.00 -2.87
CA VAL A 254 5.76 15.74 -1.95
C VAL A 254 6.48 17.00 -1.48
N ASP A 255 5.73 18.04 -1.14
CA ASP A 255 6.34 19.26 -0.62
C ASP A 255 7.09 18.97 0.69
N ARG A 256 8.23 19.65 0.88
CA ARG A 256 9.10 19.56 2.05
C ARG A 256 8.94 20.75 2.99
N GLU A 257 8.24 21.80 2.56
CA GLU A 257 8.01 22.98 3.38
C GLU A 257 7.37 22.61 4.71
N TRP A 258 7.78 23.29 5.78
CA TRP A 258 7.13 23.18 7.07
C TRP A 258 7.37 24.48 7.85
N LYS A 259 6.55 24.72 8.87
CA LYS A 259 6.70 25.89 9.73
C LYS A 259 6.25 25.60 11.16
N TRP A 260 6.76 26.40 12.09
CA TRP A 260 6.23 26.45 13.44
C TRP A 260 4.88 27.18 13.48
N GLY A 261 3.92 26.57 14.15
CA GLY A 261 2.65 27.15 14.52
C GLY A 261 2.39 27.06 16.02
N LYS A 262 1.29 27.69 16.45
CA LYS A 262 0.77 27.53 17.80
C LYS A 262 0.07 26.17 17.90
N GLY A 263 0.54 25.35 18.83
CA GLY A 263 -0.13 24.12 19.25
C GLY A 263 -1.13 24.38 20.37
N ASP A 264 -1.74 23.30 20.85
CA ASP A 264 -2.65 23.34 21.98
C ASP A 264 -1.92 23.80 23.24
N HIS A 265 -2.64 24.50 24.12
CA HIS A 265 -2.12 25.03 25.39
C HIS A 265 -0.89 25.96 25.26
N GLY A 266 -0.69 26.59 24.10
CA GLY A 266 0.40 27.55 23.87
C GLY A 266 1.75 26.92 23.51
N GLY A 267 1.79 25.60 23.26
CA GLY A 267 2.97 24.92 22.75
C GLY A 267 3.31 25.29 21.30
N ARG A 268 4.45 24.79 20.81
CA ARG A 268 4.80 24.83 19.37
C ARG A 268 4.32 23.56 18.68
N LYS A 269 3.81 23.69 17.46
CA LYS A 269 3.41 22.55 16.60
C LYS A 269 4.02 22.73 15.22
N MET A 270 4.53 21.65 14.63
CA MET A 270 4.93 21.66 13.22
C MET A 270 3.68 21.64 12.34
N ILE A 271 3.65 22.56 11.37
CA ILE A 271 2.60 22.65 10.35
C ILE A 271 3.24 22.27 9.02
N PHE A 272 2.71 21.22 8.41
CA PHE A 272 3.07 20.77 7.06
C PHE A 272 2.08 21.33 6.03
N PRO A 273 2.44 21.35 4.75
CA PRO A 273 1.56 21.76 3.68
C PRO A 273 0.42 20.77 3.59
N GLU A 274 -0.78 21.27 3.32
CA GLU A 274 -1.92 20.40 3.06
C GLU A 274 -1.64 19.56 1.81
N PRO A 275 -2.03 18.27 1.78
CA PRO A 275 -1.89 17.45 0.59
C PRO A 275 -2.58 18.09 -0.62
N THR A 276 -1.87 18.12 -1.76
CA THR A 276 -2.34 18.71 -3.01
C THR A 276 -2.70 17.65 -4.06
N ASP A 277 -3.45 18.07 -5.09
CA ASP A 277 -3.65 17.27 -6.30
C ASP A 277 -2.30 17.03 -7.00
N PRO A 278 -2.14 15.89 -7.70
CA PRO A 278 -0.90 15.59 -8.41
C PRO A 278 -0.62 16.66 -9.48
N PRO A 279 0.64 17.11 -9.64
CA PRO A 279 1.01 18.14 -10.63
C PRO A 279 1.06 17.61 -12.07
N VAL A 280 0.74 16.33 -12.27
CA VAL A 280 0.79 15.63 -13.56
C VAL A 280 -0.43 14.74 -13.69
N ASP A 281 -0.91 14.59 -14.92
CA ASP A 281 -1.99 13.66 -15.23
C ASP A 281 -1.49 12.21 -15.37
N THR A 282 -2.41 11.26 -15.27
CA THR A 282 -2.15 9.86 -15.61
C THR A 282 -1.88 9.74 -17.11
N GLN A 283 -0.80 9.05 -17.47
CA GLN A 283 -0.39 8.86 -18.86
C GLN A 283 -0.52 7.40 -19.25
N ILE A 284 -1.15 7.14 -20.40
CA ILE A 284 -1.26 5.81 -21.02
C ILE A 284 -0.50 5.86 -22.34
N LYS A 285 0.56 5.07 -22.49
CA LYS A 285 1.43 5.10 -23.66
C LYS A 285 1.74 3.68 -24.16
N PRO A 286 1.71 3.44 -25.48
CA PRO A 286 2.31 2.24 -26.05
C PRO A 286 3.83 2.36 -25.97
N LEU A 287 4.52 1.29 -25.57
CA LEU A 287 5.99 1.25 -25.60
C LEU A 287 6.48 0.63 -26.91
N ASN A 288 6.08 -0.62 -27.17
CA ASN A 288 6.37 -1.36 -28.39
C ASN A 288 5.51 -2.63 -28.47
N GLY A 289 5.09 -2.99 -29.68
CA GLY A 289 4.24 -4.17 -29.90
C GLY A 289 2.99 -4.12 -29.04
N ASN A 290 2.76 -5.18 -28.25
CA ASN A 290 1.61 -5.30 -27.34
C ASN A 290 1.94 -4.84 -25.91
N ILE A 291 2.98 -4.02 -25.70
CA ILE A 291 3.36 -3.50 -24.38
C ILE A 291 2.80 -2.09 -24.18
N TRP A 292 2.08 -1.93 -23.08
CA TRP A 292 1.47 -0.67 -22.65
C TRP A 292 2.03 -0.26 -21.29
N GLU A 293 2.25 1.03 -21.13
CA GLU A 293 2.67 1.62 -19.88
C GLU A 293 1.67 2.67 -19.43
N ILE A 294 1.20 2.49 -18.20
CA ILE A 294 0.36 3.42 -17.47
C ILE A 294 1.22 4.03 -16.36
N THR A 295 1.45 5.34 -16.44
CA THR A 295 2.07 6.10 -15.36
C THR A 295 0.97 6.86 -14.63
N LEU A 296 0.66 6.47 -13.40
CA LEU A 296 -0.37 7.11 -12.58
C LEU A 296 0.01 8.58 -12.29
N ALA A 297 -1.00 9.44 -12.20
CA ALA A 297 -0.82 10.82 -11.75
C ALA A 297 -0.10 10.87 -10.39
N TRP A 298 -0.47 9.99 -9.47
CA TRP A 298 0.09 9.89 -8.12
C TRP A 298 1.50 9.31 -8.09
N SER A 299 2.37 9.92 -7.29
CA SER A 299 3.76 9.51 -7.18
C SER A 299 3.96 8.40 -6.17
N GLY A 300 5.07 7.66 -6.34
CA GLY A 300 5.45 6.61 -5.40
C GLY A 300 5.74 7.17 -4.00
N GLU A 301 6.06 8.46 -3.89
CA GLU A 301 6.30 9.13 -2.61
C GLU A 301 4.99 9.53 -1.92
N ALA A 302 4.00 10.05 -2.65
CA ALA A 302 2.69 10.36 -2.09
C ALA A 302 1.97 9.10 -1.57
N LEU A 303 2.08 7.98 -2.31
CA LEU A 303 1.57 6.69 -1.85
C LEU A 303 2.32 6.18 -0.61
N GLU A 304 3.62 6.46 -0.51
CA GLU A 304 4.42 6.07 0.64
C GLU A 304 4.01 6.87 1.88
N GLN A 305 3.86 8.19 1.77
CA GLN A 305 3.36 9.04 2.86
C GLN A 305 2.01 8.52 3.38
N ALA A 306 1.04 8.28 2.48
CA ALA A 306 -0.26 7.73 2.86
C ALA A 306 -0.14 6.35 3.54
N ALA A 307 0.77 5.49 3.07
CA ALA A 307 1.01 4.19 3.68
C ALA A 307 1.64 4.28 5.09
N TYR A 308 2.49 5.28 5.35
CA TYR A 308 2.97 5.57 6.71
C TYR A 308 1.81 5.96 7.63
N GLU A 309 0.90 6.83 7.18
CA GLU A 309 -0.29 7.22 7.96
C GLU A 309 -1.20 6.02 8.25
N MET A 310 -1.45 5.17 7.26
CA MET A 310 -2.22 3.93 7.44
C MET A 310 -1.55 2.97 8.43
N THR A 311 -0.21 2.85 8.35
CA THR A 311 0.58 2.03 9.27
C THR A 311 0.50 2.57 10.70
N TYR A 312 0.56 3.89 10.85
CA TYR A 312 0.41 4.57 12.14
C TYR A 312 -1.01 4.35 12.73
N GLY A 313 -2.05 4.45 11.91
CA GLY A 313 -3.42 4.10 12.31
C GLY A 313 -3.53 2.65 12.80
N TYR A 314 -2.97 1.70 12.06
CA TYR A 314 -2.94 0.29 12.47
C TYR A 314 -2.14 0.07 13.78
N MET A 315 -1.02 0.78 13.99
CA MET A 315 -0.28 0.76 15.26
C MET A 315 -1.17 1.18 16.44
N ALA A 316 -2.02 2.19 16.25
CA ALA A 316 -2.97 2.63 17.26
C ALA A 316 -3.99 1.53 17.59
N ASP A 317 -4.53 0.87 16.55
CA ASP A 317 -5.46 -0.25 16.70
C ASP A 317 -4.83 -1.42 17.46
N VAL A 318 -3.57 -1.75 17.18
CA VAL A 318 -2.83 -2.74 17.99
C VAL A 318 -2.65 -2.27 19.43
N GLY A 319 -2.37 -0.97 19.65
CA GLY A 319 -2.34 -0.35 20.97
C GLY A 319 -3.63 -0.57 21.75
N LYS A 320 -4.80 -0.42 21.11
CA LYS A 320 -6.10 -0.73 21.73
C LYS A 320 -6.16 -2.12 22.30
N HIS A 321 -5.64 -3.11 21.58
CA HIS A 321 -5.65 -4.51 21.99
C HIS A 321 -4.62 -4.82 23.08
N VAL A 322 -3.46 -4.17 23.02
CA VAL A 322 -2.36 -4.40 23.97
C VAL A 322 -2.62 -3.72 25.33
N PHE A 323 -3.19 -2.52 25.32
CA PHE A 323 -3.35 -1.67 26.49
C PHE A 323 -4.78 -1.66 27.08
N VAL A 324 -5.59 -2.68 26.79
CA VAL A 324 -6.93 -2.82 27.40
C VAL A 324 -6.84 -2.82 28.93
N LYS A 325 -7.73 -2.04 29.57
CA LYS A 325 -8.00 -1.92 31.02
C LYS A 325 -7.05 -2.72 31.93
N GLY A 326 -5.99 -2.06 32.39
CA GLY A 326 -5.09 -2.55 33.46
C GLY A 326 -3.65 -2.82 33.04
N ASN A 327 -3.34 -2.80 31.74
CA ASN A 327 -1.98 -3.02 31.21
C ASN A 327 -1.24 -1.72 30.82
N MET A 328 -1.71 -0.56 31.28
CA MET A 328 -1.05 0.71 30.96
C MET A 328 0.31 0.81 31.66
N PRO A 329 1.35 1.32 30.97
CA PRO A 329 2.59 1.73 31.62
C PRO A 329 2.32 2.77 32.70
N LYS A 330 3.16 2.78 33.74
CA LYS A 330 3.08 3.79 34.80
C LYS A 330 3.27 5.19 34.22
N GLY A 331 2.37 6.11 34.56
CA GLY A 331 2.35 7.48 34.06
C GLY A 331 1.53 7.68 32.78
N TRP A 332 0.91 6.62 32.23
CA TRP A 332 0.06 6.67 31.04
C TRP A 332 -1.41 6.38 31.37
N GLU A 333 -1.79 6.44 32.64
CA GLU A 333 -3.12 6.04 33.11
C GLU A 333 -4.25 6.93 32.54
N ASP A 334 -3.92 8.18 32.19
CA ASP A 334 -4.87 9.14 31.59
C ASP A 334 -4.95 9.05 30.06
N LEU A 335 -4.10 8.24 29.41
CA LEU A 335 -4.14 8.06 27.96
C LEU A 335 -5.23 7.07 27.56
N THR A 336 -5.85 7.32 26.40
CA THR A 336 -6.62 6.27 25.72
C THR A 336 -5.69 5.14 25.27
N PRO A 337 -6.17 3.89 25.15
CA PRO A 337 -5.38 2.78 24.60
C PRO A 337 -4.76 3.08 23.22
N GLU A 338 -5.46 3.86 22.40
CA GLU A 338 -4.99 4.39 21.12
C GLU A 338 -3.77 5.31 21.27
N GLU A 339 -3.87 6.31 22.15
CA GLU A 339 -2.77 7.24 22.46
C GLU A 339 -1.58 6.52 23.08
N ALA A 340 -1.82 5.52 23.92
CA ALA A 340 -0.77 4.65 24.44
C ALA A 340 -0.07 3.88 23.32
N GLY A 341 -0.81 3.34 22.34
CA GLY A 341 -0.23 2.73 21.14
C GLY A 341 0.68 3.67 20.35
N TYR A 342 0.20 4.90 20.11
CA TYR A 342 0.96 5.94 19.43
C TYR A 342 2.24 6.36 20.17
N ASN A 343 2.17 6.51 21.50
CA ASN A 343 3.32 6.88 22.29
C ASN A 343 4.31 5.73 22.43
N ALA A 344 3.83 4.49 22.55
CA ALA A 344 4.66 3.29 22.60
C ALA A 344 5.50 3.15 21.33
N ILE A 345 4.90 3.29 20.14
CA ILE A 345 5.67 3.15 18.91
C ILE A 345 6.77 4.22 18.80
N LYS A 346 6.48 5.48 19.13
CA LYS A 346 7.48 6.56 19.09
C LYS A 346 8.62 6.30 20.07
N MET A 347 8.29 5.95 21.30
CA MET A 347 9.27 5.62 22.34
C MET A 347 10.13 4.41 21.95
N ASN A 348 9.52 3.37 21.40
CA ASN A 348 10.26 2.16 21.05
C ASN A 348 11.14 2.36 19.80
N LEU A 349 10.68 3.17 18.84
CA LEU A 349 11.49 3.58 17.68
C LEU A 349 12.65 4.51 18.06
N TYR A 350 12.52 5.27 19.15
CA TYR A 350 13.62 6.08 19.69
C TYR A 350 14.77 5.20 20.21
N TYR A 351 14.45 4.12 20.94
CA TYR A 351 15.48 3.24 21.52
C TYR A 351 16.09 2.26 20.52
N LEU A 352 15.37 1.91 19.43
CA LEU A 352 15.82 0.90 18.47
C LEU A 352 17.19 1.20 17.82
N PRO A 353 17.46 2.40 17.26
CA PRO A 353 18.77 2.74 16.68
C PRO A 353 19.92 2.64 17.68
N LEU A 354 19.63 2.69 18.98
CA LEU A 354 20.63 2.59 20.05
C LEU A 354 20.98 1.13 20.40
N ARG A 355 20.35 0.14 19.76
CA ARG A 355 20.62 -1.29 19.92
C ARG A 355 21.52 -1.84 18.81
N SER A 356 21.93 -3.10 18.93
CA SER A 356 22.81 -3.75 17.94
C SER A 356 22.03 -4.08 16.65
N LEU A 357 22.05 -3.18 15.68
CA LEU A 357 21.43 -3.36 14.37
C LEU A 357 22.48 -3.50 13.25
N THR A 358 22.09 -4.18 12.16
CA THR A 358 22.86 -4.07 10.91
C THR A 358 22.73 -2.65 10.34
N ALA A 359 23.70 -2.21 9.54
CA ALA A 359 23.65 -0.88 8.92
C ALA A 359 22.38 -0.62 8.09
N ARG A 360 21.76 -1.67 7.52
CA ARG A 360 20.47 -1.55 6.82
C ARG A 360 19.34 -1.30 7.80
N GLN A 361 19.24 -2.12 8.85
CA GLN A 361 18.19 -2.01 9.86
C GLN A 361 18.27 -0.67 10.60
N ASP A 362 19.47 -0.20 10.91
CA ASP A 362 19.71 1.11 11.52
C ASP A 362 19.12 2.27 10.68
N ARG A 363 19.44 2.31 9.38
CA ARG A 363 18.86 3.31 8.47
C ARG A 363 17.34 3.25 8.40
N LEU A 364 16.76 2.05 8.44
CA LEU A 364 15.30 1.89 8.42
C LEU A 364 14.69 2.33 9.76
N ALA A 365 15.32 2.02 10.90
CA ALA A 365 14.88 2.44 12.22
C ALA A 365 14.89 3.96 12.36
N ILE A 366 15.97 4.61 11.92
CA ILE A 366 16.10 6.08 11.88
C ILE A 366 14.99 6.68 11.00
N LYS A 367 14.76 6.13 9.80
CA LYS A 367 13.70 6.62 8.91
C LYS A 367 12.32 6.49 9.55
N LEU A 368 12.01 5.35 10.17
CA LEU A 368 10.74 5.13 10.88
C LEU A 368 10.57 6.13 12.03
N TYR A 369 11.59 6.25 12.89
CA TYR A 369 11.58 7.21 14.00
C TYR A 369 11.36 8.63 13.51
N ASN A 370 12.12 9.07 12.50
CA ASN A 370 12.01 10.43 11.98
C ASN A 370 10.59 10.68 11.45
N ILE A 371 10.04 9.77 10.63
CA ILE A 371 8.73 9.96 10.00
C ILE A 371 7.61 9.98 11.05
N TYR A 372 7.60 9.05 12.00
CA TYR A 372 6.52 9.01 13.00
C TYR A 372 6.63 10.10 14.06
N SER A 373 7.84 10.60 14.36
CA SER A 373 8.05 11.67 15.34
C SER A 373 7.92 13.07 14.74
N PHE A 374 8.36 13.26 13.49
CA PHE A 374 8.50 14.58 12.87
C PHE A 374 7.71 14.76 11.57
N GLY A 375 6.97 13.75 11.12
CA GLY A 375 6.16 13.82 9.91
C GLY A 375 6.95 13.54 8.63
N TYR A 376 6.27 12.96 7.64
CA TYR A 376 6.88 12.50 6.40
C TYR A 376 7.62 13.60 5.60
N PRO A 377 7.04 14.79 5.34
CA PRO A 377 7.69 15.85 4.55
C PRO A 377 9.07 16.22 5.06
N LEU A 378 9.21 16.41 6.36
CA LEU A 378 10.48 16.74 6.99
C LEU A 378 11.40 15.54 7.04
N ALA A 379 10.90 14.36 7.43
CA ALA A 379 11.73 13.24 7.80
C ALA A 379 12.33 12.41 6.65
N VAL A 380 11.66 12.35 5.50
CA VAL A 380 11.93 11.33 4.47
C VAL A 380 13.36 11.37 3.91
N ASP A 381 13.97 12.56 3.85
CA ASP A 381 15.31 12.77 3.29
C ASP A 381 16.41 12.83 4.36
N HIS A 382 16.06 12.81 5.64
CA HIS A 382 17.03 12.85 6.74
C HIS A 382 17.58 11.46 7.03
N LYS A 383 18.91 11.34 6.89
CA LYS A 383 19.64 10.08 7.11
C LYS A 383 20.03 9.86 8.57
N GLU A 384 20.05 10.92 9.36
CA GLU A 384 20.39 10.91 10.77
C GLU A 384 19.14 11.07 11.61
N MET A 385 19.20 10.58 12.84
CA MET A 385 18.12 10.70 13.81
C MET A 385 17.89 12.17 14.15
N LEU A 386 16.66 12.65 13.96
CA LEU A 386 16.28 14.03 14.26
C LEU A 386 16.00 14.21 15.75
N TRP A 387 16.49 15.32 16.29
CA TRP A 387 16.21 15.77 17.64
C TRP A 387 15.38 17.05 17.62
N PRO A 388 14.53 17.31 18.63
CA PRO A 388 13.81 18.58 18.73
C PRO A 388 14.74 19.81 18.61
N GLU A 389 15.96 19.71 19.12
CA GLU A 389 16.99 20.76 19.07
C GLU A 389 17.55 21.01 17.66
N ASP A 390 17.45 20.03 16.77
CA ASP A 390 17.87 20.19 15.37
C ASP A 390 16.89 21.08 14.61
N LEU A 391 15.62 21.07 15.00
CA LEU A 391 14.57 21.87 14.38
C LEU A 391 14.68 23.36 14.71
N ASP A 392 15.30 23.71 15.83
CA ASP A 392 15.57 25.11 16.19
C ASP A 392 16.69 25.72 15.33
N LYS A 393 17.43 24.88 14.59
CA LYS A 393 18.56 25.29 13.71
C LYS A 393 18.21 25.25 12.22
N MET A 394 17.03 24.72 11.87
CA MET A 394 16.49 24.65 10.50
C MET A 394 15.55 25.83 10.26
#